data_AF-A0AAE0TFD8-F1
#
_entry.id   AF-A0AAE0TFD8-F1
#
_cell.length_a   1.000
_cell.length_b   1.000
_cell.length_c   1.000
_cell.angle_alpha   90.00
_cell.angle_beta   90.00
_cell.angle_gamma   90.00
#
_symmetry.space_group_name_H-M   'P 1'
#
loop_
_entity.id
_entity.type
_entity.pdbx_description
1 polymer ?
#
loop_
_entity_poly.entity_id
_entity_poly.type
_entity_poly.pdbx_seq_one_letter_code
_entity_poly.pdbx_strand_id
1 'polypeptide(L)'
;MNFNKNFTAAAEYFEQAYKMGNPDAAHNLGILHLGGQYPDKEMDADLALRYFNYAAVRGQIDAGVAVAYQNIKGTDKTPRSVYNAVEWARYIAEKNPAIGFILRKGIQAYRHGDIQQAILYYMMAADAGAEIGSFNLAWLCEENRDGIVNYIEKDCQWRHYNLSTLREPQFVDSYAYIKMGDYHWYACEGHQDVDKAVEYYAQAAKKNDPHAIYNLGFMLEEGVRIKRSVWKSIWVPDKALFSNVTLLEHLYTRCKESPKTEAYLPCSIALYRIQFLEIWTRYQIWIKVSSFIGITMVTVLSVYSFYRHHYSDSFQLENTTI
;
A
#
# COMPACT_ATOMS: atom_id res chain seq x y z
N MET A 1 -42.85 36.74 7.13
CA MET A 1 -42.85 36.56 8.61
C MET A 1 -41.75 37.44 9.17
N ASN A 2 -42.09 38.39 10.05
CA ASN A 2 -41.11 39.25 10.72
C ASN A 2 -40.69 38.55 12.02
N PHE A 3 -39.63 37.75 11.97
CA PHE A 3 -39.11 37.09 13.17
C PHE A 3 -38.32 38.11 13.99
N ASN A 4 -38.80 38.45 15.19
CA ASN A 4 -37.99 39.20 16.15
C ASN A 4 -36.80 38.34 16.57
N LYS A 5 -35.59 38.84 16.32
CA LYS A 5 -34.34 38.17 16.70
C LYS A 5 -34.17 38.24 18.22
N ASN A 6 -34.50 37.17 18.93
CA ASN A 6 -34.22 37.01 20.35
C ASN A 6 -33.00 36.10 20.54
N PHE A 7 -31.80 36.69 20.56
CA PHE A 7 -30.55 35.95 20.70
C PHE A 7 -30.38 35.32 22.09
N THR A 8 -31.00 35.90 23.13
CA THR A 8 -30.96 35.36 24.49
C THR A 8 -31.67 34.02 24.59
N ALA A 9 -32.93 33.97 24.15
CA ALA A 9 -33.68 32.71 24.13
C ALA A 9 -33.00 31.67 23.20
N ALA A 10 -32.48 32.11 22.04
CA ALA A 10 -31.78 31.22 21.12
C ALA A 10 -30.53 30.58 21.76
N ALA A 11 -29.67 31.39 22.40
CA ALA A 11 -28.47 30.91 23.08
C ALA A 11 -28.83 29.91 24.20
N GLU A 12 -29.87 30.18 24.99
CA GLU A 12 -30.33 29.27 26.05
C GLU A 12 -30.76 27.91 25.49
N TYR A 13 -31.58 27.89 24.44
CA TYR A 13 -32.03 26.64 23.82
C TYR A 13 -30.87 25.89 23.14
N PHE A 14 -29.97 26.60 22.46
CA PHE A 14 -28.81 25.95 21.86
C PHE A 14 -27.86 25.38 22.92
N GLU A 15 -27.64 26.05 24.05
CA GLU A 15 -26.86 25.50 25.16
C GLU A 15 -27.49 24.23 25.74
N GLN A 16 -28.81 24.20 25.91
CA GLN A 16 -29.51 22.99 26.36
C GLN A 16 -29.36 21.83 25.36
N ALA A 17 -29.59 22.09 24.07
CA ALA A 17 -29.46 21.08 23.03
C ALA A 17 -27.99 20.62 22.83
N TYR A 18 -27.03 21.53 22.96
CA TYR A 18 -25.60 21.22 22.94
C TYR A 18 -25.20 20.28 24.08
N LYS A 19 -25.70 20.54 25.30
CA LYS A 19 -25.51 19.64 26.45
C LYS A 19 -26.09 18.24 26.22
N MET A 20 -27.13 18.12 25.41
CA MET A 20 -27.70 16.85 24.96
C MET A 20 -26.96 16.20 23.79
N GLY A 21 -25.89 16.83 23.28
CA GLY A 21 -25.07 16.28 22.20
C GLY A 21 -25.45 16.72 20.79
N ASN A 22 -26.38 17.67 20.63
CA ASN A 22 -26.86 18.09 19.32
C ASN A 22 -25.78 18.90 18.56
N PRO A 23 -25.35 18.46 17.36
CA PRO A 23 -24.30 19.13 16.61
C PRO A 23 -24.76 20.41 15.91
N ASP A 24 -26.04 20.54 15.54
CA ASP A 24 -26.60 21.77 14.95
C ASP A 24 -26.65 22.89 16.00
N ALA A 25 -26.96 22.55 17.24
CA ALA A 25 -26.92 23.49 18.35
C ALA A 25 -25.49 24.00 18.62
N ALA A 26 -24.50 23.11 18.60
CA ALA A 26 -23.09 23.51 18.66
C ALA A 26 -22.72 24.44 17.51
N HIS A 27 -23.09 24.10 16.27
CA HIS A 27 -22.85 24.97 15.12
C HIS A 27 -23.43 26.37 15.31
N ASN A 28 -24.68 26.46 15.77
CA ASN A 28 -25.35 27.74 16.01
C ASN A 28 -24.71 28.54 17.16
N LEU A 29 -24.27 27.90 18.24
CA LEU A 29 -23.47 28.56 19.29
C LEU A 29 -22.16 29.12 18.73
N GLY A 30 -21.50 28.36 17.85
CA GLY A 30 -20.32 28.83 17.13
C GLY A 30 -20.60 30.09 16.32
N ILE A 31 -21.72 30.15 15.59
CA ILE A 31 -22.14 31.34 14.85
C ILE A 31 -22.37 32.53 15.81
N LEU A 32 -23.07 32.33 16.93
CA LEU A 32 -23.35 33.40 17.89
C LEU A 32 -22.05 33.99 18.47
N HIS A 33 -21.10 33.14 18.84
CA HIS A 33 -19.80 33.57 19.37
C HIS A 33 -18.92 34.26 18.31
N LEU A 34 -18.86 33.72 17.09
CA LEU A 34 -18.08 34.31 16.01
C LEU A 34 -18.65 35.65 15.52
N GLY A 35 -19.98 35.80 15.58
CA GLY A 35 -20.67 37.03 15.19
C GLY A 35 -20.75 38.09 16.28
N GLY A 36 -20.30 37.81 17.51
CA GLY A 36 -20.50 38.69 18.67
C GLY A 36 -21.99 38.90 19.01
N GLN A 37 -22.84 37.93 18.66
CA GLN A 37 -24.29 37.97 18.89
C GLN A 37 -24.71 37.16 20.12
N TYR A 38 -23.76 36.53 20.79
CA TYR A 38 -24.01 35.86 22.05
C TYR A 38 -24.33 36.91 23.13
N PRO A 39 -25.42 36.77 23.91
CA PRO A 39 -25.81 37.76 24.91
C PRO A 39 -24.71 38.06 25.93
N ASP A 40 -24.45 39.36 26.15
CA ASP A 40 -23.53 39.87 27.15
C ASP A 40 -22.08 39.34 27.06
N LYS A 41 -21.67 38.87 25.87
CA LYS A 41 -20.31 38.42 25.60
C LYS A 41 -19.76 39.05 24.32
N GLU A 42 -18.49 39.41 24.37
CA GLU A 42 -17.76 39.84 23.17
C GLU A 42 -17.55 38.67 22.20
N MET A 43 -17.21 39.03 20.96
CA MET A 43 -16.86 38.06 19.92
C MET A 43 -15.68 37.19 20.38
N ASP A 44 -15.83 35.86 20.26
CA ASP A 44 -14.78 34.90 20.61
C ASP A 44 -14.64 33.87 19.48
N ALA A 45 -13.65 34.10 18.62
CA ALA A 45 -13.37 33.24 17.48
C ALA A 45 -12.78 31.88 17.89
N ASP A 46 -12.03 31.82 19.00
CA ASP A 46 -11.45 30.57 19.51
C ASP A 46 -12.53 29.65 20.08
N LEU A 47 -13.46 30.21 20.86
CA LEU A 47 -14.60 29.46 21.39
C LEU A 47 -15.54 29.03 20.26
N ALA A 48 -15.80 29.90 19.28
CA ALA A 48 -16.56 29.54 18.09
C ALA A 48 -15.93 28.36 17.33
N LEU A 49 -14.61 28.39 17.13
CA LEU A 49 -13.87 27.30 16.49
C LEU A 49 -14.01 25.98 17.26
N ARG A 50 -14.05 25.99 18.60
CA ARG A 50 -14.30 24.78 19.40
C ARG A 50 -15.69 24.20 19.15
N TYR A 51 -16.71 25.07 19.16
CA TYR A 51 -18.09 24.65 18.86
C TYR A 51 -18.23 24.11 17.43
N PHE A 52 -17.59 24.75 16.45
CA PHE A 52 -17.59 24.25 15.07
C PHE A 52 -16.89 22.90 14.94
N ASN A 53 -15.72 22.72 15.57
CA ASN A 53 -15.04 21.42 15.57
C ASN A 53 -15.91 20.32 16.20
N TYR A 54 -16.57 20.62 17.32
CA TYR A 54 -17.50 19.69 17.98
C TYR A 54 -18.63 19.24 17.04
N ALA A 55 -19.22 20.18 16.30
CA ALA A 55 -20.30 19.93 15.35
C ALA A 55 -19.81 19.17 14.10
N ALA A 56 -18.66 19.58 13.55
CA ALA A 56 -18.09 19.03 12.32
C ALA A 56 -17.71 17.55 12.47
N VAL A 57 -17.06 17.18 13.58
CA VAL A 57 -16.70 15.79 13.89
C VAL A 57 -17.94 14.89 14.01
N ARG A 58 -19.10 15.47 14.36
CA ARG A 58 -20.40 14.78 14.44
C ARG A 58 -21.21 14.83 13.14
N GLY A 59 -20.61 15.29 12.05
CA GLY A 59 -21.21 15.22 10.71
C GLY A 59 -22.03 16.43 10.29
N GLN A 60 -22.03 17.52 11.05
CA GLN A 60 -22.60 18.79 10.59
C GLN A 60 -21.67 19.42 9.53
N ILE A 61 -22.16 19.53 8.29
CA ILE A 61 -21.39 19.92 7.11
C ILE A 61 -20.98 21.40 7.15
N ASP A 62 -21.89 22.31 7.44
CA ASP A 62 -21.65 23.76 7.49
C ASP A 62 -20.63 24.16 8.57
N ALA A 63 -20.60 23.43 9.68
CA ALA A 63 -19.63 23.57 10.75
C ALA A 63 -18.25 23.15 10.26
N GLY A 64 -18.15 22.08 9.47
CA GLY A 64 -16.91 21.73 8.79
C GLY A 64 -16.42 22.88 7.90
N VAL A 65 -17.33 23.50 7.13
CA VAL A 65 -16.98 24.64 6.26
C VAL A 65 -16.48 25.81 7.10
N ALA A 66 -17.14 26.08 8.24
CA ALA A 66 -16.71 27.10 9.19
C ALA A 66 -15.33 26.77 9.78
N VAL A 67 -15.05 25.52 10.16
CA VAL A 67 -13.72 25.08 10.62
C VAL A 67 -12.65 25.32 9.55
N ALA A 68 -12.92 24.93 8.30
CA ALA A 68 -11.99 25.15 7.20
C ALA A 68 -11.68 26.65 7.03
N TYR A 69 -12.71 27.49 7.01
CA TYR A 69 -12.56 28.94 6.90
C TYR A 69 -11.78 29.56 8.07
N GLN A 70 -12.07 29.15 9.31
CA GLN A 70 -11.33 29.61 10.48
C GLN A 70 -9.86 29.18 10.44
N ASN A 71 -9.54 27.98 9.92
CA ASN A 71 -8.15 27.56 9.74
C ASN A 71 -7.41 28.38 8.65
N ILE A 72 -8.10 28.87 7.61
CA ILE A 72 -7.51 29.78 6.60
C ILE A 72 -7.21 31.15 7.21
N LYS A 73 -8.10 31.65 8.07
CA LYS A 73 -7.95 32.97 8.69
C LYS A 73 -6.97 32.96 9.87
N GLY A 74 -7.00 31.89 10.67
CA GLY A 74 -6.46 31.88 12.02
C GLY A 74 -7.36 32.62 13.02
N THR A 75 -7.15 32.33 14.30
CA THR A 75 -7.73 33.01 15.46
C THR A 75 -6.60 33.47 16.38
N ASP A 76 -6.92 34.10 17.51
CA ASP A 76 -5.91 34.60 18.45
C ASP A 76 -5.06 33.47 19.06
N LYS A 77 -5.67 32.32 19.38
CA LYS A 77 -4.95 31.16 19.93
C LYS A 77 -4.62 30.09 18.89
N THR A 78 -5.25 30.11 17.73
CA THR A 78 -5.05 29.10 16.68
C THR A 78 -4.42 29.75 15.45
N PRO A 79 -3.14 29.50 15.16
CA PRO A 79 -2.49 30.09 14.01
C PRO A 79 -3.12 29.58 12.71
N ARG A 80 -3.04 30.41 11.66
CA ARG A 80 -3.46 30.05 10.32
C ARG A 80 -2.78 28.76 9.86
N SER A 81 -3.59 27.80 9.38
CA SER A 81 -3.14 26.53 8.82
C SER A 81 -3.92 26.21 7.54
N VAL A 82 -3.26 26.42 6.40
CA VAL A 82 -3.82 26.07 5.08
C VAL A 82 -4.01 24.56 4.96
N TYR A 83 -3.07 23.79 5.49
CA TYR A 83 -3.14 22.33 5.49
C TYR A 83 -4.43 21.85 6.16
N ASN A 84 -4.69 22.27 7.41
CA ASN A 84 -5.90 21.86 8.13
C ASN A 84 -7.18 22.31 7.41
N ALA A 85 -7.16 23.49 6.79
CA ALA A 85 -8.31 23.96 6.01
C ALA A 85 -8.60 23.08 4.79
N VAL A 86 -7.56 22.67 4.05
CA VAL A 86 -7.68 21.77 2.90
C VAL A 86 -8.18 20.39 3.35
N GLU A 87 -7.65 19.86 4.45
CA GLU A 87 -8.09 18.56 4.98
C GLU A 87 -9.57 18.57 5.37
N TRP A 88 -10.04 19.64 6.03
CA TRP A 88 -11.45 19.80 6.35
C TRP A 88 -12.31 19.99 5.09
N ALA A 89 -11.86 20.81 4.13
CA ALA A 89 -12.56 20.98 2.86
C ALA A 89 -12.70 19.65 2.10
N ARG A 90 -11.63 18.85 2.05
CA ARG A 90 -11.64 17.50 1.46
C ARG A 90 -12.64 16.60 2.18
N TYR A 91 -12.58 16.52 3.52
CA TYR A 91 -13.50 15.72 4.33
C TYR A 91 -14.99 16.06 4.08
N ILE A 92 -15.31 17.35 3.92
CA ILE A 92 -16.68 17.81 3.66
C ILE A 92 -17.11 17.43 2.24
N ALA A 93 -16.23 17.64 1.26
CA ALA A 93 -16.50 17.30 -0.13
C ALA A 93 -16.76 15.79 -0.31
N GLU A 94 -15.97 14.94 0.37
CA GLU A 94 -16.14 13.48 0.37
C GLU A 94 -17.51 13.03 0.94
N LYS A 95 -18.10 13.81 1.86
CA LYS A 95 -19.42 13.51 2.43
C LYS A 95 -20.59 13.93 1.55
N ASN A 96 -20.34 14.58 0.42
CA ASN A 96 -21.40 14.98 -0.49
C ASN A 96 -22.16 13.72 -1.00
N PRO A 97 -23.46 13.57 -0.71
CA PRO A 97 -24.23 12.40 -1.12
C PRO A 97 -24.30 12.23 -2.65
N ALA A 98 -24.02 13.28 -3.43
CA ALA A 98 -23.96 13.23 -4.88
C ALA A 98 -22.90 12.24 -5.39
N ILE A 99 -21.71 12.20 -4.77
CA ILE A 99 -20.65 11.25 -5.14
C ILE A 99 -21.14 9.82 -4.93
N GLY A 100 -21.76 9.55 -3.77
CA GLY A 100 -22.34 8.24 -3.48
C GLY A 100 -23.44 7.83 -4.46
N PHE A 101 -24.25 8.79 -4.95
CA PHE A 101 -25.25 8.53 -5.98
C PHE A 101 -24.63 8.21 -7.34
N ILE A 102 -23.59 8.94 -7.75
CA ILE A 102 -22.84 8.69 -8.99
C ILE A 102 -22.19 7.30 -8.95
N LEU A 103 -21.51 6.96 -7.85
CA LEU A 103 -20.90 5.64 -7.67
C LEU A 103 -21.93 4.51 -7.74
N ARG A 104 -23.12 4.69 -7.13
CA ARG A 104 -24.23 3.72 -7.21
C ARG A 104 -24.74 3.53 -8.63
N LYS A 105 -24.85 4.60 -9.41
CA LYS A 105 -25.21 4.51 -10.83
C LYS A 105 -24.15 3.79 -11.64
N GLY A 106 -22.87 4.06 -11.39
CA GLY A 106 -21.74 3.36 -12.03
C GLY A 106 -21.78 1.85 -11.80
N ILE A 107 -21.93 1.40 -10.56
CA ILE A 107 -22.01 -0.03 -10.25
C ILE A 107 -23.28 -0.68 -10.82
N GLN A 108 -24.40 0.05 -10.84
CA GLN A 108 -25.62 -0.44 -11.45
C GLN A 108 -25.42 -0.64 -12.96
N ALA A 109 -24.88 0.36 -13.67
CA ALA A 109 -24.59 0.26 -15.10
C ALA A 109 -23.67 -0.93 -15.42
N TYR A 110 -22.58 -1.08 -14.66
CA TYR A 110 -21.65 -2.20 -14.79
C TYR A 110 -22.34 -3.57 -14.64
N ARG A 111 -23.18 -3.73 -13.60
CA ARG A 111 -23.93 -4.98 -13.38
C ARG A 111 -24.95 -5.31 -14.46
N HIS A 112 -25.44 -4.32 -15.19
CA HIS A 112 -26.32 -4.52 -16.35
C HIS A 112 -25.54 -4.74 -17.66
N GLY A 113 -24.20 -4.72 -17.62
CA GLY A 113 -23.36 -4.84 -18.81
C GLY A 113 -23.23 -3.56 -19.62
N ASP A 114 -23.75 -2.42 -19.14
CA ASP A 114 -23.59 -1.13 -19.80
C ASP A 114 -22.25 -0.49 -19.40
N ILE A 115 -21.19 -0.94 -20.07
CA ILE A 115 -19.82 -0.51 -19.80
C ILE A 115 -19.63 0.98 -20.10
N GLN A 116 -20.30 1.53 -21.11
CA GLN A 116 -20.17 2.95 -21.48
C GLN A 116 -20.74 3.86 -20.39
N GLN A 117 -21.92 3.54 -19.86
CA GLN A 117 -22.48 4.27 -18.73
C GLN A 117 -21.64 4.09 -17.46
N ALA A 118 -21.13 2.88 -17.21
CA ALA A 118 -20.27 2.63 -16.05
C ALA A 118 -19.00 3.51 -16.10
N ILE A 119 -18.33 3.56 -17.26
CA ILE A 119 -17.17 4.44 -17.52
C ILE A 119 -17.55 5.88 -17.23
N LEU A 120 -18.66 6.38 -17.80
CA LEU A 120 -19.08 7.78 -17.62
C LEU A 120 -19.26 8.13 -16.15
N TYR A 121 -19.99 7.30 -15.39
CA TYR A 121 -20.23 7.57 -13.98
C TYR A 121 -18.95 7.47 -13.13
N TYR A 122 -18.08 6.50 -13.39
CA TYR A 122 -16.82 6.41 -12.64
C TYR A 122 -15.84 7.52 -13.02
N MET A 123 -15.83 8.00 -14.26
CA MET A 123 -15.09 9.19 -14.68
C MET A 123 -15.58 10.44 -13.95
N MET A 124 -16.89 10.66 -13.87
CA MET A 124 -17.44 11.78 -13.09
C MET A 124 -17.06 11.70 -11.61
N ALA A 125 -17.02 10.50 -11.02
CA ALA A 125 -16.59 10.33 -9.63
C ALA A 125 -15.08 10.56 -9.47
N ALA A 126 -14.25 10.08 -10.40
CA ALA A 126 -12.80 10.27 -10.41
C ALA A 126 -12.43 11.76 -10.57
N ASP A 127 -13.08 12.47 -11.49
CA ASP A 127 -12.90 13.91 -11.71
C ASP A 127 -13.36 14.74 -10.51
N ALA A 128 -14.32 14.25 -9.72
CA ALA A 128 -14.71 14.83 -8.44
C ALA A 128 -13.70 14.53 -7.30
N GLY A 129 -12.61 13.81 -7.59
CA GLY A 129 -11.58 13.44 -6.63
C GLY A 129 -11.90 12.19 -5.81
N ALA A 130 -12.95 11.44 -6.13
CA ALA A 130 -13.27 10.21 -5.42
C ALA A 130 -12.34 9.07 -5.88
N GLU A 131 -11.48 8.60 -4.97
CA GLU A 131 -10.46 7.59 -5.26
C GLU A 131 -11.07 6.24 -5.63
N ILE A 132 -12.26 5.93 -5.07
CA ILE A 132 -13.04 4.74 -5.44
C ILE A 132 -13.51 4.83 -6.91
N GLY A 133 -13.88 6.03 -7.37
CA GLY A 133 -14.22 6.27 -8.77
C GLY A 133 -13.03 6.04 -9.68
N SER A 134 -11.86 6.55 -9.27
CA SER A 134 -10.59 6.33 -9.98
C SER A 134 -10.25 4.84 -10.05
N PHE A 135 -10.28 4.11 -8.93
CA PHE A 135 -10.00 2.67 -8.92
C PHE A 135 -10.91 1.88 -9.88
N ASN A 136 -12.23 2.14 -9.83
CA ASN A 136 -13.18 1.44 -10.69
C ASN A 136 -13.00 1.79 -12.17
N LEU A 137 -12.68 3.05 -12.48
CA LEU A 137 -12.37 3.46 -13.85
C LEU A 137 -11.08 2.80 -14.35
N ALA A 138 -10.04 2.73 -13.51
CA ALA A 138 -8.79 2.04 -13.83
C ALA A 138 -9.05 0.56 -14.16
N TRP A 139 -9.86 -0.12 -13.34
CA TRP A 139 -10.28 -1.49 -13.57
C TRP A 139 -11.01 -1.67 -14.90
N LEU A 140 -11.97 -0.79 -15.22
CA LEU A 140 -12.68 -0.84 -16.50
C LEU A 140 -11.75 -0.60 -17.69
N CYS A 141 -10.76 0.27 -17.56
CA CYS A 141 -9.74 0.47 -18.58
C CYS A 141 -8.82 -0.75 -18.75
N GLU A 142 -8.62 -1.54 -17.70
CA GLU A 142 -7.89 -2.81 -17.77
C GLU A 142 -8.71 -3.91 -18.44
N GLU A 143 -9.99 -4.04 -18.08
CA GLU A 143 -10.90 -5.06 -18.61
C GLU A 143 -11.24 -4.80 -20.09
N ASN A 144 -11.36 -3.53 -20.48
CA ASN A 144 -11.73 -3.11 -21.84
C ASN A 144 -10.59 -2.39 -22.56
N ARG A 145 -9.48 -3.10 -22.80
CA ARG A 145 -8.24 -2.53 -23.38
C ARG A 145 -8.40 -1.94 -24.79
N ASP A 146 -9.40 -2.34 -25.55
CA ASP A 146 -9.69 -1.76 -26.87
C ASP A 146 -10.89 -0.80 -26.84
N GLY A 147 -11.36 -0.47 -25.62
CA GLY A 147 -12.56 0.32 -25.38
C GLY A 147 -12.39 1.81 -25.65
N ILE A 148 -13.52 2.51 -25.67
CA ILE A 148 -13.62 3.95 -25.96
C ILE A 148 -12.73 4.81 -25.05
N VAL A 149 -12.46 4.38 -23.81
CA VAL A 149 -11.68 5.18 -22.85
C VAL A 149 -10.26 5.41 -23.33
N ASN A 150 -9.64 4.43 -24.00
CA ASN A 150 -8.27 4.59 -24.48
C ASN A 150 -8.15 5.62 -25.62
N TYR A 151 -9.26 5.97 -26.28
CA TYR A 151 -9.32 7.07 -27.25
C TYR A 151 -9.53 8.44 -26.59
N ILE A 152 -10.14 8.47 -25.39
CA ILE A 152 -10.44 9.70 -24.64
C ILE A 152 -9.26 10.06 -23.73
N GLU A 153 -8.67 9.06 -23.10
CA GLU A 153 -7.67 9.19 -22.07
C GLU A 153 -6.54 8.19 -22.34
N LYS A 154 -5.48 8.69 -23.00
CA LYS A 154 -4.24 7.95 -23.14
C LYS A 154 -3.72 7.62 -21.73
N ASP A 155 -3.39 6.36 -21.50
CA ASP A 155 -2.85 5.85 -20.24
C ASP A 155 -3.85 5.86 -19.05
N CYS A 156 -5.15 5.70 -19.34
CA CYS A 156 -6.24 5.64 -18.36
C CYS A 156 -5.91 4.77 -17.13
N GLN A 157 -5.42 3.55 -17.35
CA GLN A 157 -5.16 2.61 -16.26
C GLN A 157 -4.11 3.15 -15.28
N TRP A 158 -2.96 3.61 -15.78
CA TRP A 158 -1.89 4.14 -14.92
C TRP A 158 -2.36 5.37 -14.17
N ARG A 159 -2.99 6.33 -14.87
CA ARG A 159 -3.46 7.58 -14.26
C ARG A 159 -4.43 7.29 -13.10
N HIS A 160 -5.43 6.47 -13.34
CA HIS A 160 -6.48 6.23 -12.36
C HIS A 160 -6.07 5.28 -11.23
N TYR A 161 -5.20 4.28 -11.49
CA TYR A 161 -4.59 3.52 -10.40
C TYR A 161 -3.69 4.41 -9.54
N ASN A 162 -2.89 5.29 -10.15
CA ASN A 162 -2.05 6.23 -9.41
C ASN A 162 -2.90 7.13 -8.50
N LEU A 163 -3.95 7.74 -9.04
CA LEU A 163 -4.90 8.56 -8.27
C LEU A 163 -5.54 7.76 -7.12
N SER A 164 -5.90 6.49 -7.36
CA SER A 164 -6.49 5.65 -6.32
C SER A 164 -5.52 5.34 -5.16
N THR A 165 -4.21 5.50 -5.35
CA THR A 165 -3.19 5.30 -4.30
C THR A 165 -2.88 6.54 -3.47
N LEU A 166 -3.49 7.71 -3.77
CA LEU A 166 -3.21 8.97 -3.07
C LEU A 166 -3.92 9.10 -1.71
N ARG A 167 -4.78 8.14 -1.35
CA ARG A 167 -5.50 8.09 -0.07
C ARG A 167 -4.62 7.53 1.05
N GLU A 168 -5.05 7.70 2.30
CA GLU A 168 -4.38 7.07 3.43
C GLU A 168 -4.23 5.54 3.23
N PRO A 169 -3.04 4.96 3.47
CA PRO A 169 -2.71 3.61 3.00
C PRO A 169 -3.64 2.48 3.46
N GLN A 170 -4.31 2.64 4.61
CA GLN A 170 -5.26 1.66 5.10
C GLN A 170 -6.51 1.53 4.22
N PHE A 171 -6.90 2.59 3.51
CA PHE A 171 -8.11 2.63 2.67
C PHE A 171 -7.85 2.28 1.20
N VAL A 172 -6.61 2.33 0.74
CA VAL A 172 -6.23 1.99 -0.64
C VAL A 172 -6.30 0.49 -0.85
N ASP A 173 -6.95 0.01 -1.92
CA ASP A 173 -7.01 -1.42 -2.23
C ASP A 173 -5.62 -1.97 -2.60
N SER A 174 -5.27 -3.17 -2.10
CA SER A 174 -3.97 -3.79 -2.37
C SER A 174 -3.72 -3.99 -3.87
N TYR A 175 -4.79 -4.21 -4.65
CA TYR A 175 -4.70 -4.38 -6.10
C TYR A 175 -4.18 -3.12 -6.79
N ALA A 176 -4.58 -1.93 -6.35
CA ALA A 176 -4.09 -0.67 -6.90
C ALA A 176 -2.56 -0.55 -6.73
N TYR A 177 -2.07 -0.87 -5.53
CA TYR A 177 -0.63 -0.90 -5.27
C TYR A 177 0.09 -1.94 -6.10
N ILE A 178 -0.47 -3.14 -6.29
CA ILE A 178 0.12 -4.17 -7.16
C ILE A 178 0.23 -3.63 -8.59
N LYS A 179 -0.81 -3.00 -9.12
CA LYS A 179 -0.79 -2.42 -10.47
C LYS A 179 0.24 -1.30 -10.61
N MET A 180 0.32 -0.41 -9.64
CA MET A 180 1.36 0.63 -9.63
C MET A 180 2.77 0.03 -9.55
N GLY A 181 2.94 -1.04 -8.76
CA GLY A 181 4.17 -1.83 -8.74
C GLY A 181 4.52 -2.41 -10.11
N ASP A 182 3.54 -3.02 -10.78
CA ASP A 182 3.69 -3.62 -12.11
C ASP A 182 4.07 -2.56 -13.16
N TYR A 183 3.44 -1.37 -13.13
CA TYR A 183 3.79 -0.27 -14.03
C TYR A 183 5.24 0.17 -13.88
N HIS A 184 5.71 0.31 -12.63
CA HIS A 184 7.09 0.69 -12.34
C HIS A 184 8.08 -0.43 -12.64
N TRP A 185 7.67 -1.69 -12.50
CA TRP A 185 8.51 -2.85 -12.77
C TRP A 185 8.68 -3.14 -14.27
N TYR A 186 7.61 -3.08 -15.07
CA TYR A 186 7.63 -3.40 -16.49
C TYR A 186 7.86 -2.19 -17.41
N ALA A 187 7.97 -0.98 -16.85
CA ALA A 187 8.33 0.26 -17.57
C ALA A 187 7.38 0.61 -18.73
N CYS A 188 6.06 0.56 -18.52
CA CYS A 188 5.06 0.85 -19.57
C CYS A 188 5.20 2.24 -20.23
N GLU A 189 5.91 3.19 -19.60
CA GLU A 189 6.15 4.55 -20.12
C GLU A 189 7.63 5.00 -20.05
N GLY A 190 8.57 4.06 -20.17
CA GLY A 190 9.92 4.41 -20.66
C GLY A 190 11.06 4.42 -19.64
N HIS A 191 10.82 4.27 -18.34
CA HIS A 191 11.90 3.93 -17.39
C HIS A 191 11.39 3.01 -16.27
N GLN A 192 12.09 1.89 -16.08
CA GLN A 192 11.87 0.99 -14.96
C GLN A 192 12.31 1.68 -13.66
N ASP A 193 11.42 1.77 -12.68
CA ASP A 193 11.72 2.32 -11.35
C ASP A 193 11.55 1.20 -10.32
N VAL A 194 12.62 0.43 -10.15
CA VAL A 194 12.63 -0.75 -9.28
C VAL A 194 12.34 -0.36 -7.82
N ASP A 195 12.87 0.78 -7.36
CA ASP A 195 12.67 1.23 -5.98
C ASP A 195 11.20 1.56 -5.72
N LYS A 196 10.51 2.23 -6.65
CA LYS A 196 9.05 2.46 -6.54
C LYS A 196 8.25 1.16 -6.63
N ALA A 197 8.63 0.24 -7.50
CA ALA A 197 7.96 -1.06 -7.58
C ALA A 197 8.03 -1.80 -6.23
N VAL A 198 9.21 -1.84 -5.61
CA VAL A 198 9.40 -2.40 -4.26
C VAL A 198 8.54 -1.68 -3.24
N GLU A 199 8.48 -0.35 -3.28
CA GLU A 199 7.67 0.43 -2.34
C GLU A 199 6.18 0.08 -2.46
N TYR A 200 5.63 0.09 -3.67
CA TYR A 200 4.22 -0.23 -3.90
C TYR A 200 3.89 -1.67 -3.52
N TYR A 201 4.69 -2.66 -3.91
CA TYR A 201 4.47 -4.04 -3.47
C TYR A 201 4.62 -4.19 -1.95
N ALA A 202 5.55 -3.45 -1.31
CA ALA A 202 5.65 -3.47 0.14
C ALA A 202 4.40 -2.90 0.81
N GLN A 203 3.77 -1.87 0.26
CA GLN A 203 2.50 -1.33 0.77
C GLN A 203 1.36 -2.37 0.68
N ALA A 204 1.24 -3.09 -0.43
CA ALA A 204 0.27 -4.20 -0.53
C ALA A 204 0.62 -5.41 0.36
N ALA A 205 1.90 -5.75 0.50
CA ALA A 205 2.37 -6.83 1.38
C ALA A 205 2.17 -6.50 2.87
N LYS A 206 2.17 -5.22 3.27
CA LYS A 206 1.75 -4.78 4.61
C LYS A 206 0.28 -5.10 4.89
N LYS A 207 -0.56 -5.17 3.85
CA LYS A 207 -1.96 -5.60 3.95
C LYS A 207 -2.11 -7.12 3.85
N ASN A 208 -1.00 -7.86 3.91
CA ASN A 208 -0.93 -9.30 3.74
C ASN A 208 -1.46 -9.81 2.39
N ASP A 209 -1.35 -8.99 1.34
CA ASP A 209 -1.76 -9.42 0.00
C ASP A 209 -0.75 -10.43 -0.58
N PRO A 210 -1.18 -11.65 -0.94
CA PRO A 210 -0.28 -12.69 -1.41
C PRO A 210 0.35 -12.37 -2.76
N HIS A 211 -0.32 -11.66 -3.66
CA HIS A 211 0.25 -11.29 -4.96
C HIS A 211 1.45 -10.36 -4.77
N ALA A 212 1.33 -9.39 -3.86
CA ALA A 212 2.43 -8.49 -3.55
C ALA A 212 3.60 -9.19 -2.84
N ILE A 213 3.31 -10.10 -1.91
CA ILE A 213 4.34 -10.93 -1.24
C ILE A 213 5.06 -11.81 -2.27
N TYR A 214 4.32 -12.41 -3.19
CA TYR A 214 4.87 -13.19 -4.30
C TYR A 214 5.76 -12.33 -5.20
N ASN A 215 5.29 -11.15 -5.61
CA ASN A 215 6.06 -10.23 -6.46
C ASN A 215 7.36 -9.78 -5.80
N LEU A 216 7.37 -9.49 -4.49
CA LEU A 216 8.61 -9.21 -3.75
C LEU A 216 9.57 -10.41 -3.70
N GLY A 217 9.03 -11.63 -3.61
CA GLY A 217 9.80 -12.87 -3.74
C GLY A 217 10.41 -13.01 -5.13
N PHE A 218 9.60 -12.81 -6.17
CA PHE A 218 10.05 -12.84 -7.56
C PHE A 218 11.14 -11.81 -7.84
N MET A 219 10.99 -10.56 -7.36
CA MET A 219 12.04 -9.54 -7.50
C MET A 219 13.36 -9.95 -6.83
N LEU A 220 13.29 -10.62 -5.68
CA LEU A 220 14.48 -11.15 -5.01
C LEU A 220 15.15 -12.29 -5.81
N GLU A 221 14.36 -13.13 -6.49
CA GLU A 221 14.88 -14.14 -7.42
C GLU A 221 15.57 -13.53 -8.64
N GLU A 222 15.03 -12.44 -9.16
CA GLU A 222 15.63 -11.65 -10.25
C GLU A 222 16.89 -10.87 -9.80
N GLY A 223 17.27 -10.99 -8.52
CA GLY A 223 18.50 -10.39 -7.98
C GLY A 223 18.34 -8.95 -7.50
N VAL A 224 17.11 -8.44 -7.37
CA VAL A 224 16.85 -7.10 -6.85
C VAL A 224 17.26 -7.02 -5.37
N ARG A 225 18.07 -6.03 -5.04
CA ARG A 225 18.54 -5.78 -3.66
C ARG A 225 17.57 -4.87 -2.93
N ILE A 226 16.70 -5.46 -2.12
CA ILE A 226 15.74 -4.73 -1.30
C ILE A 226 16.33 -4.39 0.07
N LYS A 227 16.20 -3.12 0.48
CA LYS A 227 16.72 -2.63 1.77
C LYS A 227 16.08 -3.36 2.94
N ARG A 228 16.88 -3.68 3.96
CA ARG A 228 16.42 -4.34 5.21
C ARG A 228 15.25 -3.62 5.89
N SER A 229 15.18 -2.29 5.79
CA SER A 229 14.07 -1.50 6.32
C SER A 229 12.72 -1.87 5.69
N VAL A 230 12.69 -2.18 4.40
CA VAL A 230 11.45 -2.59 3.69
C VAL A 230 10.97 -3.93 4.22
N TRP A 231 11.87 -4.91 4.35
CA TRP A 231 11.53 -6.23 4.92
C TRP A 231 10.98 -6.14 6.34
N LYS A 232 11.61 -5.31 7.19
CA LYS A 232 11.10 -5.04 8.53
C LYS A 232 9.73 -4.39 8.52
N SER A 233 9.46 -3.51 7.55
CA SER A 233 8.17 -2.82 7.43
C SER A 233 7.00 -3.76 7.07
N ILE A 234 7.28 -4.93 6.48
CA ILE A 234 6.29 -5.98 6.19
C ILE A 234 6.39 -7.16 7.19
N TRP A 235 6.99 -6.92 8.37
CA TRP A 235 7.14 -7.88 9.49
C TRP A 235 7.92 -9.15 9.17
N VAL A 236 8.89 -9.12 8.26
CA VAL A 236 9.82 -10.23 8.06
C VAL A 236 10.77 -10.33 9.27
N PRO A 237 10.89 -11.50 9.92
CA PRO A 237 11.75 -11.67 11.09
C PRO A 237 13.23 -11.72 10.70
N ASP A 238 14.10 -11.30 11.62
CA ASP A 238 15.56 -11.27 11.37
C ASP A 238 16.15 -12.64 11.01
N LYS A 239 15.56 -13.74 11.50
CA LYS A 239 15.95 -15.12 11.13
C LYS A 239 15.78 -15.39 9.63
N ALA A 240 14.73 -14.86 9.00
CA ALA A 240 14.48 -15.04 7.58
C ALA A 240 15.44 -14.21 6.71
N LEU A 241 16.01 -13.14 7.25
CA LEU A 241 16.96 -12.25 6.57
C LEU A 241 18.40 -12.77 6.53
N PHE A 242 18.65 -13.99 7.02
CA PHE A 242 19.99 -14.58 7.05
C PHE A 242 20.52 -14.88 5.64
N SER A 243 19.69 -15.40 4.74
CA SER A 243 20.03 -15.65 3.34
C SER A 243 18.83 -15.37 2.43
N ASN A 244 19.09 -15.20 1.13
CA ASN A 244 18.02 -15.04 0.14
C ASN A 244 17.10 -16.29 0.11
N VAL A 245 17.65 -17.49 0.32
CA VAL A 245 16.85 -18.73 0.34
C VAL A 245 15.88 -18.73 1.53
N THR A 246 16.36 -18.45 2.74
CA THR A 246 15.49 -18.40 3.93
C THR A 246 14.44 -17.29 3.83
N LEU A 247 14.78 -16.20 3.15
CA LEU A 247 13.85 -15.10 2.90
C LEU A 247 12.76 -15.52 1.90
N LEU A 248 13.14 -16.12 0.77
CA LEU A 248 12.19 -16.63 -0.23
C LEU A 248 11.26 -17.71 0.35
N GLU A 249 11.80 -18.65 1.13
CA GLU A 249 10.98 -19.65 1.83
C GLU A 249 9.95 -18.99 2.75
N HIS A 250 10.37 -17.98 3.53
CA HIS A 250 9.47 -17.26 4.41
C HIS A 250 8.38 -16.51 3.62
N LEU A 251 8.74 -15.81 2.54
CA LEU A 251 7.79 -15.06 1.71
C LEU A 251 6.77 -16.00 1.03
N TYR A 252 7.22 -17.08 0.39
CA TYR A 252 6.30 -18.00 -0.29
C TYR A 252 5.47 -18.85 0.67
N THR A 253 6.00 -19.19 1.84
CA THR A 253 5.19 -19.80 2.91
C THR A 253 4.08 -18.84 3.35
N ARG A 254 4.42 -17.59 3.65
CA ARG A 254 3.44 -16.55 4.02
C ARG A 254 2.42 -16.30 2.90
N CYS A 255 2.86 -16.30 1.64
CA CYS A 255 1.94 -16.19 0.50
C CYS A 255 0.97 -17.38 0.43
N LYS A 256 1.48 -18.61 0.56
CA LYS A 256 0.69 -19.84 0.51
C LYS A 256 -0.34 -19.90 1.65
N GLU A 257 0.00 -19.41 2.83
CA GLU A 257 -0.87 -19.35 4.02
C GLU A 257 -1.91 -18.23 3.98
N SER A 258 -1.93 -17.42 2.91
CA SER A 258 -2.91 -16.36 2.72
C SER A 258 -4.34 -16.91 2.62
N PRO A 259 -5.37 -16.18 3.10
CA PRO A 259 -6.76 -16.58 2.97
C PRO A 259 -7.28 -16.62 1.52
N LYS A 260 -6.56 -16.03 0.54
CA LYS A 260 -6.97 -16.04 -0.87
C LYS A 260 -6.62 -17.39 -1.50
N THR A 261 -7.64 -18.18 -1.84
CA THR A 261 -7.48 -19.54 -2.41
C THR A 261 -6.71 -19.55 -3.74
N GLU A 262 -6.86 -18.51 -4.55
CA GLU A 262 -6.13 -18.32 -5.81
C GLU A 262 -4.60 -18.26 -5.63
N ALA A 263 -4.12 -17.82 -4.46
CA ALA A 263 -2.69 -17.72 -4.19
C ALA A 263 -2.04 -19.06 -3.82
N TYR A 264 -2.83 -20.03 -3.35
CA TYR A 264 -2.29 -21.28 -2.81
C TYR A 264 -1.42 -22.02 -3.82
N LEU A 265 -1.92 -22.21 -5.04
CA LEU A 265 -1.24 -22.98 -6.08
C LEU A 265 0.07 -22.29 -6.55
N PRO A 266 0.07 -21.03 -7.03
CA PRO A 266 1.30 -20.39 -7.49
C PRO A 266 2.36 -20.27 -6.38
N CYS A 267 1.94 -19.94 -5.15
CA CYS A 267 2.88 -19.82 -4.04
C CYS A 267 3.40 -21.17 -3.53
N SER A 268 2.60 -22.23 -3.60
CA SER A 268 3.09 -23.59 -3.35
C SER A 268 4.13 -24.00 -4.38
N ILE A 269 3.88 -23.76 -5.68
CA ILE A 269 4.83 -24.11 -6.74
C ILE A 269 6.14 -23.36 -6.57
N ALA A 270 6.09 -22.05 -6.29
CA ALA A 270 7.29 -21.26 -6.04
C ALA A 270 8.06 -21.76 -4.81
N LEU A 271 7.37 -22.08 -3.71
CA LEU A 271 7.99 -22.64 -2.51
C LEU A 271 8.69 -23.98 -2.81
N TYR A 272 8.01 -24.90 -3.51
CA TYR A 272 8.60 -26.19 -3.89
C TYR A 272 9.81 -26.01 -4.82
N ARG A 273 9.76 -25.04 -5.75
CA ARG A 273 10.91 -24.73 -6.61
C ARG A 273 12.12 -24.28 -5.79
N ILE A 274 11.94 -23.40 -4.81
CA ILE A 274 13.05 -22.94 -3.94
C ILE A 274 13.64 -24.09 -3.15
N GLN A 275 12.80 -24.92 -2.52
CA GLN A 275 13.24 -26.10 -1.77
C GLN A 275 13.99 -27.10 -2.67
N PHE A 276 13.49 -27.32 -3.88
CA PHE A 276 14.14 -28.20 -4.85
C PHE A 276 15.51 -27.65 -5.30
N LEU A 277 15.60 -26.36 -5.62
CA LEU A 277 16.87 -25.72 -6.00
C LEU A 277 17.90 -25.78 -4.87
N GLU A 278 17.46 -25.62 -3.61
CA GLU A 278 18.35 -25.76 -2.46
C GLU A 278 18.86 -27.20 -2.31
N ILE A 279 17.99 -28.21 -2.42
CA ILE A 279 18.38 -29.62 -2.38
C ILE A 279 19.34 -29.93 -3.53
N TRP A 280 19.03 -29.46 -4.74
CA TRP A 280 19.84 -29.69 -5.93
C TRP A 280 21.23 -29.06 -5.80
N THR A 281 21.33 -27.82 -5.33
CA THR A 281 22.63 -27.14 -5.13
C THR A 281 23.47 -27.82 -4.05
N ARG A 282 22.86 -28.24 -2.93
CA ARG A 282 23.56 -29.05 -1.91
C ARG A 282 24.06 -30.37 -2.50
N TYR A 283 23.24 -31.06 -3.28
CA TYR A 283 23.62 -32.32 -3.93
C TYR A 283 24.79 -32.14 -4.90
N GLN A 284 24.80 -31.07 -5.71
CA GLN A 284 25.90 -30.72 -6.60
C GLN A 284 27.21 -30.44 -5.83
N ILE A 285 27.14 -29.79 -4.66
CA ILE A 285 28.30 -29.59 -3.79
C ILE A 285 28.82 -30.93 -3.28
N TRP A 286 27.94 -31.83 -2.84
CA TRP A 286 28.33 -33.17 -2.39
C TRP A 286 29.03 -34.00 -3.46
N ILE A 287 28.56 -33.96 -4.71
CA ILE A 287 29.23 -34.62 -5.84
C ILE A 287 30.64 -34.04 -6.07
N LYS A 288 30.79 -32.71 -6.00
CA LYS A 288 32.09 -32.06 -6.17
C LYS A 288 33.07 -32.42 -5.05
N VAL A 289 32.58 -32.48 -3.81
CA VAL A 289 33.38 -32.89 -2.65
C VAL A 289 33.78 -34.36 -2.74
N SER A 290 32.85 -35.26 -3.08
CA SER A 290 33.16 -36.69 -3.19
C SER A 290 34.14 -37.00 -4.32
N SER A 291 33.99 -36.35 -5.48
CA SER A 291 34.94 -36.47 -6.59
C SER A 291 36.32 -35.92 -6.24
N PHE A 292 36.41 -34.78 -5.56
CA PHE A 292 37.68 -34.24 -5.07
C PHE A 292 38.38 -35.17 -4.06
N ILE A 293 37.63 -35.72 -3.10
CA ILE A 293 38.16 -36.72 -2.15
C ILE A 293 38.65 -37.96 -2.89
N GLY A 294 37.88 -38.46 -3.86
CA GLY A 294 38.28 -39.61 -4.68
C GLY A 294 39.59 -39.37 -5.44
N ILE A 295 39.70 -38.22 -6.11
CA ILE A 295 40.92 -37.83 -6.86
C ILE A 295 42.11 -37.72 -5.90
N THR A 296 41.96 -37.01 -4.79
CA THR A 296 43.06 -36.84 -3.81
C THR A 296 43.51 -38.19 -3.23
N MET A 297 42.57 -39.08 -2.89
CA MET A 297 42.88 -40.42 -2.40
C MET A 297 43.69 -41.24 -3.43
N VAL A 298 43.26 -41.23 -4.70
CA VAL A 298 43.98 -41.94 -5.79
C VAL A 298 45.37 -41.33 -6.02
N THR A 299 45.51 -40.01 -5.99
CA THR A 299 46.81 -39.34 -6.12
C THR A 299 47.75 -39.67 -4.95
N VAL A 300 47.24 -39.71 -3.72
CA VAL A 300 48.06 -40.06 -2.54
C VAL A 300 48.48 -41.54 -2.61
N LEU A 301 47.58 -42.45 -2.98
CA LEU A 301 47.89 -43.88 -3.13
C LEU A 301 48.91 -44.13 -4.23
N SER A 302 48.82 -43.43 -5.36
CA SER A 302 49.78 -43.57 -6.46
C SER A 302 51.16 -43.02 -6.09
N VAL A 303 51.24 -41.85 -5.44
CA VAL A 303 52.50 -41.30 -4.91
C VAL A 303 53.10 -42.23 -3.86
N TYR A 304 52.28 -42.75 -2.94
CA TYR A 304 52.75 -43.71 -1.93
C TYR A 304 53.27 -45.01 -2.55
N SER A 305 52.57 -45.56 -3.55
CA SER A 305 53.01 -46.75 -4.28
C SER A 305 54.34 -46.51 -5.01
N PHE A 306 54.48 -45.34 -5.65
CA PHE A 306 55.73 -44.95 -6.32
C PHE A 306 56.89 -44.83 -5.33
N TYR A 307 56.66 -44.15 -4.20
CA TYR A 307 57.65 -44.00 -3.14
C TYR A 307 58.08 -45.36 -2.56
N ARG A 308 57.11 -46.24 -2.27
CA ARG A 308 57.38 -47.58 -1.75
C ARG A 308 58.19 -48.43 -2.72
N HIS A 309 57.88 -48.38 -4.03
CA HIS A 309 58.61 -49.13 -5.04
C HIS A 309 60.05 -48.61 -5.18
N HIS A 310 60.23 -47.29 -5.23
CA HIS A 310 61.56 -46.70 -5.34
C HIS A 310 62.46 -47.03 -4.13
N TYR A 311 61.91 -47.03 -2.92
CA TYR A 311 62.64 -47.39 -1.70
C TYR A 311 62.86 -48.91 -1.54
N SER A 312 61.99 -49.78 -2.09
CA SER A 312 62.26 -51.22 -2.07
C SER A 312 63.42 -51.59 -2.99
N ASP A 313 63.52 -50.92 -4.14
CA ASP A 313 64.57 -51.18 -5.11
C ASP A 313 65.94 -50.68 -4.62
N SER A 314 65.99 -49.56 -3.90
CA SER A 314 67.22 -49.10 -3.24
C SER A 314 67.69 -50.05 -2.13
N PHE A 315 66.78 -50.70 -1.39
CA PHE A 315 67.13 -51.64 -0.32
C PHE A 315 67.60 -53.01 -0.86
N GLN A 316 67.15 -53.41 -2.06
CA GLN A 316 67.62 -54.61 -2.76
C GLN A 316 69.03 -54.41 -3.36
N LEU A 317 69.34 -53.20 -3.83
CA LEU A 317 70.67 -52.86 -4.35
C LEU A 317 71.75 -52.81 -3.26
N GLU A 318 71.41 -52.42 -2.02
CA GLU A 318 72.36 -52.47 -0.89
C GLU A 318 72.63 -53.88 -0.35
N ASN A 319 71.65 -54.80 -0.43
CA ASN A 319 71.77 -56.17 0.07
C ASN A 319 72.36 -57.18 -0.93
N THR A 320 72.68 -56.76 -2.16
CA THR A 320 73.31 -57.61 -3.19
C THR A 320 74.80 -57.30 -3.40
N THR A 321 75.38 -56.41 -2.59
CA THR A 321 76.79 -55.97 -2.68
C THR A 321 77.69 -56.41 -1.52
N ILE A 322 77.30 -57.42 -0.73
CA ILE A 322 78.16 -58.08 0.27
C ILE A 322 78.10 -59.58 0.03
#